data_AF-A0A2N1V3X8-F1
#
_entry.id   AF-A0A2N1V3X8-F1
#
_cell.length_a   1.000
_cell.length_b   1.000
_cell.length_c   1.000
_cell.angle_alpha   90.00
_cell.angle_beta   90.00
_cell.angle_gamma   90.00
#
_symmetry.space_group_name_H-M   'P 1'
#
loop_
_entity.id
_entity.type
_entity.pdbx_description
1 polymer ?
#
loop_
_entity_poly.entity_id
_entity_poly.type
_entity_poly.pdbx_seq_one_letter_code
_entity_poly.pdbx_strand_id
1 'polypeptide(L)'
;MTLMSRLMVLFPLSVVLLFLASVYALVKYPSLATLVLPLFVLYLYPVLCFRIHNLIWPLHEGSYDVAAKKYLPWWGSHQMQLIYFACPFLEAVLRTIPGVYSAWLRLWGAEIGKNIYWTPNIEVDDRPMLVMGDHVIVGHKLHFLNHVIAPRNGVMSLLLKKITIGEGSFLGAGSRLGPGVTIEAGTKLPILTDCQINQYVRKADYIRKRQEVQDDFADAGQADKSRLAFEAMANELGQQPTQPMALDPESLDG
;
A
#
# COMPACT_ATOMS: atom_id res chain seq x y z
N MET A 1 -3.81 -5.65 27.41
CA MET A 1 -4.78 -4.88 26.59
C MET A 1 -5.75 -4.11 27.46
N THR A 2 -5.97 -2.83 27.14
CA THR A 2 -6.97 -1.97 27.80
C THR A 2 -8.40 -2.41 27.49
N LEU A 3 -9.39 -1.93 28.24
CA LEU A 3 -10.81 -2.17 27.93
C LEU A 3 -11.16 -1.68 26.51
N MET A 4 -10.70 -0.47 26.16
CA MET A 4 -10.92 0.10 24.83
C MET A 4 -10.31 -0.78 23.73
N SER A 5 -9.10 -1.31 23.92
CA SER A 5 -8.48 -2.24 22.96
C SER A 5 -9.33 -3.49 22.73
N ARG A 6 -9.98 -4.03 23.78
CA ARG A 6 -10.87 -5.20 23.67
C ARG A 6 -12.16 -4.86 22.92
N LEU A 7 -12.73 -3.69 23.19
CA LEU A 7 -13.92 -3.21 22.46
C LEU A 7 -13.65 -3.06 20.96
N MET A 8 -12.48 -2.53 20.59
CA MET A 8 -12.13 -2.35 19.17
C MET A 8 -12.00 -3.67 18.40
N VAL A 9 -11.62 -4.77 19.06
CA VAL A 9 -11.57 -6.10 18.40
C VAL A 9 -12.95 -6.57 17.94
N LEU A 10 -14.02 -6.07 18.57
CA LEU A 10 -15.40 -6.40 18.18
C LEU A 10 -15.92 -5.50 17.06
N PHE A 11 -15.15 -4.49 16.62
CA PHE A 11 -15.60 -3.57 15.59
C PHE A 11 -15.89 -4.26 14.24
N PRO A 12 -15.02 -5.13 13.70
CA PRO A 12 -15.31 -5.85 12.47
C PRO A 12 -16.60 -6.69 12.56
N LEU A 13 -16.84 -7.32 13.72
CA LEU A 13 -18.08 -8.05 13.99
C LEU A 13 -19.30 -7.13 13.92
N SER A 14 -19.20 -5.91 14.44
CA SER A 14 -20.29 -4.92 14.33
C SER A 14 -20.63 -4.59 12.88
N VAL A 15 -19.63 -4.45 12.00
CA VAL A 15 -19.85 -4.20 10.56
C VAL A 15 -20.61 -5.36 9.93
N VAL A 16 -20.20 -6.60 10.21
CA VAL A 16 -20.86 -7.80 9.69
C VAL A 16 -22.31 -7.92 10.17
N LEU A 17 -22.55 -7.74 11.48
CA LEU A 17 -23.89 -7.84 12.05
C LEU A 17 -24.82 -6.74 11.50
N LEU A 18 -24.34 -5.51 11.40
CA LEU A 18 -25.10 -4.40 10.82
C LEU A 18 -25.36 -4.63 9.33
N PHE A 19 -24.41 -5.21 8.59
CA PHE A 19 -24.59 -5.51 7.18
C PHE A 19 -25.68 -6.57 7.00
N LEU A 20 -25.63 -7.67 7.74
CA LEU A 20 -26.65 -8.71 7.69
C LEU A 20 -28.04 -8.17 8.09
N ALA A 21 -28.10 -7.35 9.14
CA ALA A 21 -29.35 -6.70 9.56
C ALA A 21 -29.88 -5.75 8.47
N SER A 22 -29.01 -5.01 7.78
CA SER A 22 -29.40 -4.12 6.68
C SER A 22 -29.93 -4.87 5.46
N VAL A 23 -29.32 -6.01 5.12
CA VAL A 23 -29.79 -6.89 4.05
C VAL A 23 -31.14 -7.50 4.41
N TYR A 24 -31.32 -7.96 5.66
CA TYR A 24 -32.60 -8.45 6.15
C TYR A 24 -33.69 -7.36 6.06
N ALA A 25 -33.38 -6.12 6.45
CA ALA A 25 -34.29 -4.99 6.34
C ALA A 25 -34.67 -4.68 4.88
N LEU A 26 -33.73 -4.78 3.94
CA LEU A 26 -33.98 -4.63 2.51
C LEU A 26 -34.96 -5.69 1.98
N VAL A 27 -34.78 -6.95 2.36
CA VAL A 27 -35.67 -8.05 1.94
C VAL A 27 -37.07 -7.89 2.53
N LYS A 28 -37.17 -7.52 3.81
CA LYS A 28 -38.46 -7.43 4.51
C LYS A 28 -39.25 -6.16 4.17
N TYR A 29 -38.56 -5.05 3.99
CA TYR A 29 -39.15 -3.73 3.77
C TYR A 29 -38.43 -3.03 2.61
N PRO A 30 -38.65 -3.46 1.36
CA PRO A 30 -37.94 -2.91 0.21
C PRO A 30 -38.31 -1.43 0.00
N SER A 31 -37.29 -0.58 0.05
CA SER A 31 -37.39 0.87 -0.16
C SER A 31 -36.04 1.41 -0.59
N LEU A 32 -35.98 2.65 -1.08
CA LEU A 32 -34.71 3.29 -1.40
C LEU A 32 -33.80 3.40 -0.16
N ALA A 33 -34.37 3.66 1.02
CA ALA A 33 -33.62 3.76 2.27
C ALA A 33 -32.96 2.43 2.64
N THR A 34 -33.71 1.33 2.57
CA THR A 34 -33.19 -0.01 2.88
C THR A 34 -32.25 -0.53 1.79
N LEU A 35 -32.34 -0.03 0.56
CA LEU A 35 -31.39 -0.32 -0.52
C LEU A 35 -30.02 0.33 -0.29
N VAL A 36 -30.00 1.57 0.20
CA VAL A 36 -28.77 2.33 0.47
C VAL A 36 -28.09 1.88 1.77
N LEU A 37 -28.85 1.34 2.72
CA LEU A 37 -28.35 1.01 4.05
C LEU A 37 -27.16 0.00 4.06
N PRO A 38 -27.15 -1.09 3.28
CA PRO A 38 -25.98 -1.97 3.19
C PRO A 38 -24.72 -1.25 2.69
N LEU A 39 -24.87 -0.35 1.70
CA LEU A 39 -23.74 0.44 1.19
C LEU A 39 -23.23 1.43 2.25
N PHE A 40 -24.15 2.06 2.99
CA PHE A 40 -23.79 2.90 4.12
C PHE A 40 -23.00 2.13 5.18
N VAL A 41 -23.46 0.93 5.55
CA VAL A 41 -22.79 0.10 6.56
C VAL A 41 -21.41 -0.35 6.09
N LEU A 42 -21.26 -0.72 4.81
CA LEU A 42 -19.98 -1.17 4.29
C LEU A 42 -18.98 -0.03 4.14
N TYR A 43 -19.38 1.13 3.61
CA TYR A 43 -18.44 2.20 3.27
C TYR A 43 -18.41 3.34 4.28
N LEU A 44 -19.56 3.87 4.68
CA LEU A 44 -19.59 5.11 5.46
C LEU A 44 -19.49 4.87 6.97
N TYR A 45 -20.09 3.82 7.51
CA TYR A 45 -20.02 3.51 8.94
C TYR A 45 -18.58 3.33 9.46
N PRO A 46 -17.69 2.55 8.83
CA PRO A 46 -16.29 2.43 9.27
C PRO A 46 -15.54 3.76 9.23
N VAL A 47 -15.74 4.55 8.17
CA VAL A 47 -15.12 5.88 8.03
C VAL A 47 -15.61 6.83 9.13
N LEU A 48 -16.91 6.88 9.40
CA LEU A 48 -17.47 7.75 10.44
C LEU A 48 -16.94 7.37 11.82
N CYS A 49 -16.94 6.07 12.14
CA CYS A 49 -16.35 5.57 13.38
C CYS A 49 -14.87 5.93 13.49
N PHE A 50 -14.12 5.79 12.41
CA PHE A 50 -12.72 6.20 12.34
C PHE A 50 -12.54 7.70 12.55
N ARG A 51 -13.35 8.54 11.93
CA ARG A 51 -13.25 10.01 12.09
C ARG A 51 -13.54 10.45 13.51
N ILE A 52 -14.58 9.88 14.12
CA ILE A 52 -14.92 10.16 15.53
C ILE A 52 -13.80 9.64 16.44
N HIS A 53 -13.31 8.42 16.19
CA HIS A 53 -12.21 7.83 16.94
C HIS A 53 -10.95 8.68 16.86
N ASN A 54 -10.55 9.10 15.66
CA ASN A 54 -9.34 9.89 15.43
C ASN A 54 -9.47 11.33 15.96
N LEU A 55 -10.67 11.84 16.15
CA LEU A 55 -10.90 13.11 16.86
C LEU A 55 -10.58 13.00 18.36
N ILE A 56 -10.88 11.86 18.97
CA ILE A 56 -10.70 11.62 20.42
C ILE A 56 -9.29 11.06 20.70
N TRP A 57 -8.81 10.16 19.85
CA TRP A 57 -7.52 9.49 19.92
C TRP A 57 -6.78 9.65 18.59
N PRO A 58 -6.16 10.82 18.36
CA PRO A 58 -5.49 11.10 17.10
C PRO A 58 -4.32 10.14 16.84
N LEU A 59 -4.21 9.71 15.59
CA LEU A 59 -3.04 9.01 15.06
C LEU A 59 -1.87 9.98 14.92
N HIS A 60 -0.76 9.63 15.56
CA HIS A 60 0.50 10.35 15.43
C HIS A 60 1.60 9.40 14.96
N GLU A 61 2.54 9.93 14.20
CA GLU A 61 3.78 9.21 13.95
C GLU A 61 4.52 8.92 15.26
N GLY A 62 5.22 7.81 15.32
CA GLY A 62 6.02 7.49 16.48
C GLY A 62 6.38 6.03 16.62
N SER A 63 7.15 5.77 17.68
CA SER A 63 7.44 4.43 18.16
C SER A 63 6.60 4.18 19.41
N TYR A 64 5.82 3.12 19.42
CA TYR A 64 4.90 2.77 20.48
C TYR A 64 5.24 1.39 21.04
N ASP A 65 5.24 1.24 22.36
CA ASP A 65 5.31 -0.06 23.01
C ASP A 65 3.94 -0.75 22.90
N VAL A 66 3.89 -1.90 22.23
CA VAL A 66 2.67 -2.69 22.02
C VAL A 66 2.21 -3.38 23.32
N ALA A 67 3.15 -3.70 24.21
CA ALA A 67 2.89 -4.34 25.49
C ALA A 67 2.44 -3.35 26.58
N ALA A 68 2.59 -2.04 26.35
CA ALA A 68 2.20 -1.02 27.30
C ALA A 68 0.71 -1.14 27.69
N LYS A 69 0.40 -0.84 28.96
CA LYS A 69 -0.99 -0.82 29.47
C LYS A 69 -1.76 0.45 29.06
N LYS A 70 -1.41 1.05 27.92
CA LYS A 70 -2.06 2.24 27.36
C LYS A 70 -2.81 1.87 26.09
N TYR A 71 -3.89 2.59 25.81
CA TYR A 71 -4.60 2.44 24.55
C TYR A 71 -3.73 2.98 23.39
N LEU A 72 -3.59 2.19 22.33
CA LEU A 72 -2.87 2.55 21.12
C LEU A 72 -3.88 2.96 20.04
N PRO A 73 -3.92 4.24 19.62
CA PRO A 73 -4.86 4.70 18.60
C PRO A 73 -4.78 3.92 17.29
N TRP A 74 -3.56 3.53 16.90
CA TRP A 74 -3.30 2.66 15.75
C TRP A 74 -4.12 1.37 15.79
N TRP A 75 -4.23 0.72 16.95
CA TRP A 75 -5.02 -0.52 17.07
C TRP A 75 -6.50 -0.31 16.76
N GLY A 76 -7.09 0.79 17.25
CA GLY A 76 -8.48 1.12 16.94
C GLY A 76 -8.69 1.39 15.46
N SER A 77 -7.81 2.22 14.88
CA SER A 77 -7.83 2.54 13.45
C SER A 77 -7.69 1.28 12.58
N HIS A 78 -6.77 0.37 12.95
CA HIS A 78 -6.56 -0.89 12.25
C HIS A 78 -7.81 -1.77 12.27
N GLN A 79 -8.46 -1.92 13.43
CA GLN A 79 -9.71 -2.70 13.55
C GLN A 79 -10.86 -2.10 12.72
N MET A 80 -10.92 -0.77 12.60
CA MET A 80 -11.94 -0.09 11.77
C MET A 80 -11.71 -0.27 10.27
N GLN A 81 -10.47 -0.49 9.86
CA GLN A 81 -10.10 -0.73 8.47
C GLN A 81 -10.07 -2.22 8.09
N LEU A 82 -10.17 -3.13 9.07
CA LEU A 82 -9.95 -4.56 8.88
C LEU A 82 -10.83 -5.20 7.81
N ILE A 83 -12.08 -4.72 7.65
CA ILE A 83 -13.00 -5.24 6.62
C ILE A 83 -12.44 -5.07 5.21
N TYR A 84 -11.65 -4.02 4.95
CA TYR A 84 -11.05 -3.76 3.63
C TYR A 84 -9.81 -4.62 3.38
N PHE A 85 -9.12 -5.05 4.44
CA PHE A 85 -8.06 -6.05 4.32
C PHE A 85 -8.64 -7.45 4.10
N ALA A 86 -9.73 -7.79 4.79
CA ALA A 86 -10.41 -9.06 4.65
C ALA A 86 -11.17 -9.19 3.31
N CYS A 87 -11.68 -8.07 2.78
CA CYS A 87 -12.43 -8.00 1.54
C CYS A 87 -11.88 -6.91 0.60
N PRO A 88 -10.69 -7.09 -0.01
CA PRO A 88 -10.04 -6.07 -0.84
C PRO A 88 -10.86 -5.63 -2.06
N PHE A 89 -11.79 -6.48 -2.52
CA PHE A 89 -12.68 -6.16 -3.64
C PHE A 89 -13.55 -4.93 -3.36
N LEU A 90 -13.88 -4.63 -2.09
CA LEU A 90 -14.67 -3.47 -1.72
C LEU A 90 -14.00 -2.17 -2.16
N GLU A 91 -12.66 -2.08 -2.05
CA GLU A 91 -11.89 -0.94 -2.54
C GLU A 91 -11.54 -1.05 -4.02
N ALA A 92 -11.43 -2.27 -4.56
CA ALA A 92 -11.24 -2.47 -6.01
C ALA A 92 -12.40 -1.86 -6.82
N VAL A 93 -13.65 -2.01 -6.35
CA VAL A 93 -14.82 -1.38 -6.99
C VAL A 93 -14.68 0.14 -7.04
N LEU A 94 -14.14 0.77 -6.00
CA LEU A 94 -13.95 2.23 -5.95
C LEU A 94 -12.95 2.75 -6.99
N ARG A 95 -12.06 1.90 -7.51
CA ARG A 95 -11.09 2.26 -8.54
C ARG A 95 -11.67 2.24 -9.96
N THR A 96 -12.84 1.64 -10.15
CA THR A 96 -13.54 1.62 -11.45
C THR A 96 -14.07 2.99 -11.85
N ILE A 97 -14.29 3.88 -10.88
CA ILE A 97 -14.76 5.25 -11.10
C ILE A 97 -13.58 6.21 -10.88
N PRO A 98 -13.17 6.99 -11.90
CA PRO A 98 -12.06 7.92 -11.79
C PRO A 98 -12.17 8.84 -10.57
N GLY A 99 -11.11 8.90 -9.76
CA GLY A 99 -11.01 9.79 -8.60
C GLY A 99 -11.74 9.33 -7.32
N VAL A 100 -12.64 8.34 -7.38
CA VAL A 100 -13.40 7.88 -6.21
C VAL A 100 -12.49 7.21 -5.18
N TYR A 101 -11.55 6.36 -5.59
CA TYR A 101 -10.57 5.78 -4.66
C TYR A 101 -9.66 6.84 -4.01
N SER A 102 -9.26 7.89 -4.75
CA SER A 102 -8.51 9.01 -4.14
C SER A 102 -9.37 9.77 -3.11
N ALA A 103 -10.65 9.99 -3.39
CA ALA A 103 -11.58 10.62 -2.45
C ALA A 103 -11.81 9.73 -1.22
N TRP A 104 -11.90 8.42 -1.41
CA TRP A 104 -12.00 7.43 -0.35
C TRP A 104 -10.80 7.48 0.60
N LEU A 105 -9.57 7.46 0.09
CA LEU A 105 -8.38 7.61 0.92
C LEU A 105 -8.38 8.95 1.68
N ARG A 106 -8.81 10.05 1.04
CA ARG A 106 -9.00 11.34 1.73
C ARG A 106 -10.04 11.26 2.83
N LEU A 107 -11.12 10.49 2.67
CA LEU A 107 -12.12 10.24 3.71
C LEU A 107 -11.54 9.46 4.90
N TRP A 108 -10.49 8.66 4.72
CA TRP A 108 -9.71 8.08 5.81
C TRP A 108 -8.65 9.01 6.39
N GLY A 109 -8.48 10.22 5.84
CA GLY A 109 -7.51 11.20 6.35
C GLY A 109 -6.17 11.20 5.65
N ALA A 110 -6.02 10.43 4.55
CA ALA A 110 -4.86 10.54 3.68
C ALA A 110 -4.80 11.93 3.01
N GLU A 111 -3.59 12.39 2.70
CA GLU A 111 -3.35 13.62 1.95
C GLU A 111 -3.04 13.24 0.49
N ILE A 112 -4.08 13.07 -0.32
CA ILE A 112 -3.95 12.62 -1.72
C ILE A 112 -4.24 13.76 -2.69
N GLY A 113 -3.32 13.99 -3.62
CA GLY A 113 -3.43 14.95 -4.72
C GLY A 113 -4.47 14.61 -5.78
N LYS A 114 -4.38 15.33 -6.90
CA LYS A 114 -5.23 15.24 -8.08
C LYS A 114 -4.61 14.35 -9.15
N ASN A 115 -5.46 13.82 -10.04
CA ASN A 115 -5.03 13.07 -11.22
C ASN A 115 -4.09 11.88 -10.92
N ILE A 116 -4.38 11.17 -9.82
CA ILE A 116 -3.64 9.97 -9.45
C ILE A 116 -4.16 8.79 -10.25
N TYR A 117 -3.25 8.05 -10.89
CA TYR A 117 -3.61 6.81 -11.56
C TYR A 117 -3.29 5.61 -10.67
N TRP A 118 -4.33 4.94 -10.19
CA TRP A 118 -4.24 3.75 -9.37
C TRP A 118 -4.45 2.51 -10.24
N THR A 119 -3.41 1.71 -10.43
CA THR A 119 -3.56 0.40 -11.07
C THR A 119 -4.21 -0.62 -10.12
N PRO A 120 -4.54 -1.84 -10.56
CA PRO A 120 -5.14 -2.86 -9.69
C PRO A 120 -4.25 -3.32 -8.53
N ASN A 121 -4.85 -4.03 -7.57
CA ASN A 121 -4.17 -4.73 -6.47
C ASN A 121 -3.23 -3.86 -5.62
N ILE A 122 -3.61 -2.62 -5.34
CA ILE A 122 -2.86 -1.74 -4.43
C ILE A 122 -3.27 -2.00 -2.99
N GLU A 123 -2.27 -2.09 -2.11
CA GLU A 123 -2.44 -2.31 -0.68
C GLU A 123 -1.95 -1.08 0.09
N VAL A 124 -2.80 -0.54 0.97
CA VAL A 124 -2.51 0.61 1.84
C VAL A 124 -2.86 0.23 3.27
N ASP A 125 -1.85 -0.04 4.10
CA ASP A 125 -2.05 -0.60 5.45
C ASP A 125 -2.60 0.42 6.43
N ASP A 126 -2.15 1.68 6.36
CA ASP A 126 -2.67 2.74 7.21
C ASP A 126 -3.03 3.94 6.33
N ARG A 127 -4.25 3.94 5.80
CA ARG A 127 -4.77 4.99 4.91
C ARG A 127 -4.50 6.41 5.41
N PRO A 128 -4.69 6.76 6.71
CA PRO A 128 -4.45 8.12 7.20
C PRO A 128 -2.97 8.56 7.14
N MET A 129 -2.05 7.61 6.93
CA MET A 129 -0.61 7.82 6.96
C MET A 129 0.00 7.97 5.56
N LEU A 130 -0.83 8.09 4.51
CA LEU A 130 -0.34 8.28 3.15
C LEU A 130 -0.43 9.75 2.73
N VAL A 131 0.69 10.28 2.22
CA VAL A 131 0.79 11.61 1.60
C VAL A 131 1.26 11.42 0.16
N MET A 132 0.54 12.01 -0.79
CA MET A 132 0.81 11.85 -2.22
C MET A 132 0.48 13.14 -2.97
N GLY A 133 1.46 13.66 -3.71
CA GLY A 133 1.30 14.82 -4.58
C GLY A 133 0.46 14.52 -5.83
N ASP A 134 0.28 15.53 -6.69
CA ASP A 134 -0.52 15.42 -7.90
C ASP A 134 0.17 14.55 -8.97
N HIS A 135 -0.60 14.03 -9.94
CA HIS A 135 -0.09 13.36 -11.14
C HIS A 135 0.80 12.12 -10.88
N VAL A 136 0.63 11.46 -9.74
CA VAL A 136 1.36 10.22 -9.42
C VAL A 136 0.74 9.01 -10.13
N ILE A 137 1.59 8.14 -10.64
CA ILE A 137 1.20 6.85 -11.21
C ILE A 137 1.63 5.74 -10.24
N VAL A 138 0.66 4.96 -9.77
CA VAL A 138 0.88 3.86 -8.83
C VAL A 138 0.79 2.53 -9.59
N GLY A 139 1.92 1.86 -9.78
CA GLY A 139 2.04 0.60 -10.52
C GLY A 139 1.40 -0.60 -9.82
N HIS A 140 1.15 -1.68 -10.59
CA HIS A 140 0.38 -2.85 -10.15
C HIS A 140 1.01 -3.52 -8.94
N LYS A 141 0.21 -3.99 -7.97
CA LYS A 141 0.71 -4.69 -6.76
C LYS A 141 1.66 -3.84 -5.90
N LEU A 142 1.43 -2.52 -5.83
CA LEU A 142 2.18 -1.68 -4.90
C LEU A 142 1.66 -1.84 -3.48
N HIS A 143 2.57 -1.89 -2.52
CA HIS A 143 2.24 -1.98 -1.09
C HIS A 143 2.83 -0.81 -0.31
N PHE A 144 1.96 -0.04 0.34
CA PHE A 144 2.30 1.02 1.28
C PHE A 144 2.23 0.48 2.71
N LEU A 145 3.39 0.18 3.31
CA LEU A 145 3.55 -0.34 4.65
C LEU A 145 3.88 0.81 5.61
N ASN A 146 2.86 1.50 6.10
CA ASN A 146 3.04 2.67 6.97
C ASN A 146 3.46 2.32 8.40
N HIS A 147 3.35 1.04 8.78
CA HIS A 147 3.80 0.56 10.07
C HIS A 147 4.66 -0.70 9.98
N VAL A 148 5.44 -0.95 11.03
CA VAL A 148 6.10 -2.23 11.28
C VAL A 148 6.02 -2.54 12.75
N ILE A 149 5.75 -3.81 13.08
CA ILE A 149 5.80 -4.32 14.45
C ILE A 149 7.03 -5.22 14.56
N ALA A 150 7.99 -4.82 15.38
CA ALA A 150 9.23 -5.56 15.57
C ALA A 150 9.72 -5.45 17.02
N PRO A 151 10.44 -6.46 17.54
CA PRO A 151 11.10 -6.35 18.83
C PRO A 151 12.20 -5.29 18.75
N ARG A 152 12.18 -4.34 19.69
CA ARG A 152 13.23 -3.32 19.87
C ARG A 152 13.61 -3.29 21.35
N ASN A 153 14.89 -3.52 21.64
CA ASN A 153 15.42 -3.59 23.01
C ASN A 153 14.63 -4.57 23.92
N GLY A 154 14.24 -5.72 23.38
CA GLY A 154 13.49 -6.75 24.12
C GLY A 154 11.99 -6.48 24.29
N VAL A 155 11.46 -5.39 23.71
CA VAL A 155 10.03 -5.03 23.79
C VAL A 155 9.42 -4.98 22.38
N MET A 156 8.26 -5.60 22.20
CA MET A 156 7.51 -5.52 20.93
C MET A 156 7.05 -4.08 20.70
N SER A 157 7.62 -3.44 19.67
CA SER A 157 7.39 -2.04 19.36
C SER A 157 6.73 -1.89 17.99
N LEU A 158 5.78 -0.97 17.90
CA LEU A 158 5.16 -0.51 16.67
C LEU A 158 5.85 0.80 16.24
N LEU A 159 6.46 0.81 15.06
CA LEU A 159 6.86 2.05 14.40
C LEU A 159 5.77 2.42 13.38
N LEU A 160 5.16 3.59 13.53
CA LEU A 160 4.14 4.12 12.63
C LEU A 160 4.65 5.43 12.02
N LYS A 161 4.74 5.52 10.70
CA LYS A 161 5.21 6.70 9.98
C LYS A 161 4.49 6.92 8.66
N LYS A 162 4.36 8.18 8.26
CA LYS A 162 3.80 8.54 6.97
C LYS A 162 4.73 8.06 5.85
N ILE A 163 4.12 7.71 4.72
CA ILE A 163 4.84 7.54 3.46
C ILE A 163 4.49 8.76 2.61
N THR A 164 5.50 9.44 2.08
CA THR A 164 5.35 10.67 1.30
C THR A 164 5.80 10.48 -0.12
N ILE A 165 4.91 10.67 -1.08
CA ILE A 165 5.19 10.54 -2.51
C ILE A 165 5.09 11.91 -3.18
N GLY A 166 6.20 12.37 -3.77
CA GLY A 166 6.24 13.63 -4.50
C GLY A 166 5.40 13.60 -5.78
N GLU A 167 4.92 14.77 -6.18
CA GLU A 167 4.19 15.02 -7.44
C GLU A 167 4.88 14.41 -8.66
N GLY A 168 4.09 13.92 -9.62
CA GLY A 168 4.57 13.45 -10.92
C GLY A 168 5.43 12.19 -10.85
N SER A 169 5.49 11.53 -9.70
CA SER A 169 6.28 10.31 -9.53
C SER A 169 5.61 9.09 -10.17
N PHE A 170 6.42 8.17 -10.67
CA PHE A 170 5.99 6.86 -11.15
C PHE A 170 6.48 5.81 -10.15
N LEU A 171 5.57 5.03 -9.58
CA LEU A 171 5.90 3.96 -8.65
C LEU A 171 5.82 2.62 -9.37
N GLY A 172 6.96 1.97 -9.60
CA GLY A 172 7.05 0.70 -10.34
C GLY A 172 6.26 -0.43 -9.69
N ALA A 173 5.66 -1.28 -10.51
CA ALA A 173 4.85 -2.41 -10.10
C ALA A 173 5.58 -3.36 -9.12
N GLY A 174 4.86 -3.91 -8.15
CA GLY A 174 5.36 -4.86 -7.16
C GLY A 174 6.31 -4.26 -6.11
N SER A 175 6.50 -2.94 -6.10
CA SER A 175 7.32 -2.26 -5.10
C SER A 175 6.63 -2.21 -3.74
N ARG A 176 7.43 -2.18 -2.67
CA ARG A 176 6.99 -2.11 -1.28
C ARG A 176 7.66 -0.93 -0.61
N LEU A 177 6.87 -0.03 -0.02
CA LEU A 177 7.34 1.18 0.62
C LEU A 177 7.16 1.07 2.13
N GLY A 178 8.26 1.03 2.87
CA GLY A 178 8.25 0.92 4.33
C GLY A 178 7.93 2.22 5.08
N PRO A 179 7.82 2.15 6.43
CA PRO A 179 7.46 3.30 7.26
C PRO A 179 8.44 4.46 7.11
N GLY A 180 7.94 5.67 6.85
CA GLY A 180 8.77 6.88 6.77
C GLY A 180 9.44 7.10 5.42
N VAL A 181 9.17 6.26 4.41
CA VAL A 181 9.72 6.45 3.07
C VAL A 181 9.26 7.78 2.47
N THR A 182 10.19 8.49 1.86
CA THR A 182 9.93 9.72 1.09
C THR A 182 10.48 9.58 -0.33
N ILE A 183 9.61 9.78 -1.32
CA ILE A 183 9.97 9.77 -2.74
C ILE A 183 9.97 11.22 -3.24
N GLU A 184 11.10 11.68 -3.76
CA GLU A 184 11.22 13.03 -4.35
C GLU A 184 10.31 13.19 -5.57
N ALA A 185 9.80 14.40 -5.81
CA ALA A 185 8.93 14.69 -6.96
C ALA A 185 9.58 14.34 -8.31
N GLY A 186 8.78 13.78 -9.22
CA GLY A 186 9.20 13.34 -10.54
C GLY A 186 10.15 12.13 -10.53
N THR A 187 10.25 11.41 -9.41
CA THR A 187 11.05 10.18 -9.32
C THR A 187 10.35 9.03 -10.01
N LYS A 188 11.12 8.18 -10.70
CA LYS A 188 10.65 6.92 -11.26
C LYS A 188 11.24 5.77 -10.45
N LEU A 189 10.40 5.09 -9.70
CA LEU A 189 10.78 3.90 -8.96
C LEU A 189 10.76 2.70 -9.91
N PRO A 190 11.85 1.91 -10.01
CA PRO A 190 11.83 0.65 -10.73
C PRO A 190 10.77 -0.31 -10.16
N ILE A 191 10.38 -1.31 -10.95
CA ILE A 191 9.53 -2.39 -10.45
C ILE A 191 10.25 -3.19 -9.36
N LEU A 192 9.48 -3.87 -8.50
CA LEU A 192 9.99 -4.73 -7.43
C LEU A 192 10.98 -4.03 -6.49
N THR A 193 10.84 -2.73 -6.28
CA THR A 193 11.72 -1.98 -5.39
C THR A 193 11.25 -2.07 -3.94
N ASP A 194 12.16 -2.44 -3.04
CA ASP A 194 11.93 -2.41 -1.59
C ASP A 194 12.52 -1.16 -0.96
N CYS A 195 11.68 -0.17 -0.67
CA CYS A 195 12.12 1.01 0.07
C CYS A 195 12.08 0.75 1.57
N GLN A 196 13.24 0.84 2.21
CA GLN A 196 13.42 0.56 3.63
C GLN A 196 12.90 1.69 4.52
N ILE A 197 12.80 1.42 5.82
CA ILE A 197 12.35 2.37 6.84
C ILE A 197 13.13 3.69 6.73
N ASN A 198 12.42 4.82 6.68
CA ASN A 198 12.97 6.19 6.55
C ASN A 198 13.83 6.46 5.30
N GLN A 199 13.75 5.62 4.28
CA GLN A 199 14.53 5.84 3.06
C GLN A 199 14.01 7.07 2.31
N TYR A 200 14.93 7.95 1.93
CA TYR A 200 14.68 9.05 0.99
C TYR A 200 15.18 8.64 -0.39
N VAL A 201 14.29 8.55 -1.38
CA VAL A 201 14.64 8.20 -2.76
C VAL A 201 14.69 9.48 -3.58
N ARG A 202 15.89 9.82 -4.06
CA ARG A 202 16.10 11.01 -4.89
C ARG A 202 15.83 10.67 -6.35
N LYS A 203 15.37 11.66 -7.11
CA LYS A 203 15.27 11.59 -8.57
C LYS A 203 16.63 11.31 -9.21
N ALA A 204 17.68 11.91 -8.65
CA ALA A 204 19.06 11.72 -9.11
C ALA A 204 19.53 10.26 -9.00
N ASP A 205 19.08 9.51 -7.97
CA ASP A 205 19.49 8.12 -7.76
C ASP A 205 19.02 7.23 -8.93
N TYR A 206 17.83 7.51 -9.46
CA TYR A 206 17.31 6.85 -10.66
C TYR A 206 18.08 7.27 -11.93
N ILE A 207 18.33 8.57 -12.12
CA ILE A 207 19.04 9.07 -13.30
C ILE A 207 20.44 8.47 -13.38
N ARG A 208 21.16 8.46 -12.25
CA ARG A 208 22.51 7.88 -12.16
C ARG A 208 22.50 6.40 -12.51
N LYS A 209 21.60 5.61 -11.90
CA LYS A 209 21.53 4.17 -12.17
C LYS A 209 21.21 3.86 -13.64
N ARG A 210 20.40 4.71 -14.29
CA ARG A 210 20.13 4.61 -15.73
C ARG A 210 21.35 4.96 -16.58
N GLN A 211 22.08 6.01 -16.21
CA GLN A 211 23.32 6.40 -16.89
C GLN A 211 24.37 5.30 -16.77
N GLU A 212 24.57 4.73 -15.59
CA GLU A 212 25.48 3.59 -15.38
C GLU A 212 25.14 2.41 -16.31
N VAL A 213 23.87 2.01 -16.38
CA VAL A 213 23.43 0.95 -17.31
C VAL A 213 23.67 1.34 -18.76
N GLN A 214 23.48 2.61 -19.12
CA GLN A 214 23.65 3.09 -20.50
C GLN A 214 25.13 3.20 -20.89
N ASP A 215 25.99 3.59 -19.96
CA ASP A 215 27.44 3.69 -20.13
C ASP A 215 28.07 2.29 -20.22
N ASP A 216 27.69 1.36 -19.33
CA ASP A 216 28.06 -0.06 -19.39
C ASP A 216 27.70 -0.67 -20.75
N PHE A 217 26.55 -0.27 -21.30
CA PHE A 217 26.10 -0.70 -22.63
C PHE A 217 26.90 -0.07 -23.77
N ALA A 218 27.29 1.20 -23.63
CA ALA A 218 28.05 1.91 -24.65
C ALA A 218 29.45 1.31 -24.80
N ASP A 219 30.08 0.96 -23.69
CA ASP A 219 31.46 0.45 -23.59
C ASP A 219 31.59 -1.06 -23.85
N ALA A 220 30.48 -1.81 -23.85
CA ALA A 220 30.45 -3.24 -24.15
C ALA A 220 30.82 -3.58 -25.61
N GLY A 221 31.48 -4.71 -25.86
CA GLY A 221 31.65 -5.25 -27.21
C GLY A 221 30.33 -5.75 -27.82
N GLN A 222 30.23 -5.97 -29.14
CA GLN A 222 28.97 -6.33 -29.84
C GLN A 222 28.24 -7.56 -29.23
N ALA A 223 29.00 -8.55 -28.74
CA ALA A 223 28.46 -9.72 -28.06
C ALA A 223 27.93 -9.40 -26.64
N ASP A 224 28.63 -8.55 -25.88
CA ASP A 224 28.19 -8.09 -24.56
C ASP A 224 27.00 -7.13 -24.65
N LYS A 225 26.90 -6.29 -25.69
CA LYS A 225 25.71 -5.43 -25.90
C LYS A 225 24.43 -6.25 -26.03
N SER A 226 24.50 -7.40 -26.69
CA SER A 226 23.35 -8.30 -26.84
C SER A 226 22.96 -8.93 -25.50
N ARG A 227 23.95 -9.31 -24.66
CA ARG A 227 23.72 -9.85 -23.31
C ARG A 227 23.19 -8.79 -22.34
N LEU A 228 23.81 -7.61 -22.32
CA LEU A 228 23.39 -6.47 -21.50
C LEU A 228 22.01 -5.96 -21.93
N ALA A 229 21.63 -6.07 -23.22
CA ALA A 229 20.27 -5.70 -23.66
C ALA A 229 19.26 -6.66 -23.11
N PHE A 230 19.58 -7.95 -23.17
CA PHE A 230 18.74 -8.97 -22.61
C PHE A 230 18.62 -8.83 -21.08
N GLU A 231 19.73 -8.54 -20.37
CA GLU A 231 19.75 -8.34 -18.91
C GLU A 231 19.06 -7.04 -18.48
N ALA A 232 19.24 -5.94 -19.20
CA ALA A 232 18.55 -4.67 -18.94
C ALA A 232 17.05 -4.80 -19.18
N MET A 233 16.65 -5.48 -20.26
CA MET A 233 15.25 -5.77 -20.54
C MET A 233 14.66 -6.74 -19.51
N ALA A 234 15.41 -7.75 -19.07
CA ALA A 234 15.00 -8.67 -18.01
C ALA A 234 14.85 -7.96 -16.64
N ASN A 235 15.75 -7.03 -16.30
CA ASN A 235 15.65 -6.21 -15.10
C ASN A 235 14.50 -5.20 -15.16
N GLU A 236 14.22 -4.60 -16.31
CA GLU A 236 13.02 -3.77 -16.54
C GLU A 236 11.72 -4.58 -16.47
N LEU A 237 11.77 -5.89 -16.78
CA LEU A 237 10.65 -6.83 -16.71
C LEU A 237 10.59 -7.63 -15.39
N GLY A 238 11.56 -7.47 -14.49
CA GLY A 238 11.58 -8.08 -13.17
C GLY A 238 11.80 -9.59 -13.20
N GLN A 239 12.28 -10.12 -14.33
CA GLN A 239 12.70 -11.50 -14.45
C GLN A 239 14.20 -11.58 -14.16
N GLN A 240 14.61 -12.41 -13.20
CA GLN A 240 16.02 -12.78 -13.14
C GLN A 240 16.40 -13.46 -14.45
N PRO A 241 17.53 -13.10 -15.09
CA PRO A 241 17.99 -13.80 -16.27
C PRO A 241 18.21 -15.26 -15.89
N THR A 242 17.33 -16.14 -16.35
CA THR A 242 17.54 -17.58 -16.31
C THR A 242 18.85 -17.85 -17.05
N GLN A 243 19.83 -18.42 -16.37
CA GLN A 243 21.05 -18.89 -17.05
C GLN A 243 20.64 -19.73 -18.26
N PRO A 244 21.25 -19.54 -19.44
CA PRO A 244 21.03 -20.44 -20.55
C PRO A 244 21.38 -21.84 -20.05
N MET A 245 20.40 -22.73 -20.08
CA MET A 245 20.54 -24.14 -19.74
C MET A 245 21.67 -24.69 -20.60
N ALA A 246 22.84 -24.93 -20.00
CA ALA A 246 23.89 -25.66 -20.65
C ALA A 246 23.31 -27.04 -20.97
N LEU A 247 23.04 -27.29 -22.25
CA LEU A 247 22.76 -28.64 -22.70
C LEU A 247 24.02 -29.46 -22.42
N ASP A 248 23.91 -30.35 -21.45
CA ASP A 248 24.93 -31.32 -21.10
C ASP A 248 25.19 -32.21 -22.33
N PRO A 249 26.38 -32.16 -22.95
CA PRO A 249 26.69 -33.00 -24.10
C PRO A 249 26.75 -34.50 -23.76
N GLU A 250 26.79 -34.87 -22.48
CA GLU A 250 26.94 -36.25 -22.04
C GLU A 250 25.61 -37.00 -21.83
N SER A 251 24.45 -36.35 -22.02
CA SER A 251 23.15 -37.01 -21.84
C SER A 251 22.58 -37.69 -23.10
N LEU A 252 23.41 -37.99 -24.11
CA LEU A 252 22.98 -38.64 -25.36
C LEU A 252 23.57 -40.03 -25.61
N ASP A 253 24.34 -40.59 -24.67
CA ASP A 253 24.77 -42.00 -24.71
C ASP A 253 24.32 -42.73 -23.44
N GLY A 254 23.08 -43.23 -23.47
CA GLY A 254 22.47 -44.07 -22.43
C GLY A 254 21.13 -44.66 -22.87
#